data_AF-A0A2Z6D1Q4-F1
#
_entry.id   AF-A0A2Z6D1Q4-F1
#
_cell.length_a   1.000
_cell.length_b   1.000
_cell.length_c   1.000
_cell.angle_alpha   90.00
_cell.angle_beta   90.00
_cell.angle_gamma   90.00
#
_symmetry.space_group_name_H-M   'P 1'
#
loop_
_entity.id
_entity.type
_entity.pdbx_description
1 polymer ?
#
loop_
_entity_poly.entity_id
_entity_poly.type
_entity_poly.pdbx_seq_one_letter_code
_entity_poly.pdbx_strand_id
1 'polypeptide(L)' 'MIIRYQADADLNQAIVTGVLRREPTIDFQTAFAAGLAGVKDPELLAIAVQKKWIKSR' A
#
# COMPACT_ATOMS: atom_id res chain seq x y z
N MET A 1 -7.51 17.53 -3.09
CA MET A 1 -6.32 16.66 -3.16
C MET A 1 -6.69 15.37 -2.43
N ILE A 2 -6.59 14.20 -3.07
CA ILE A 2 -6.92 12.92 -2.43
C ILE A 2 -5.62 12.31 -1.92
N ILE A 3 -5.55 12.03 -0.62
CA ILE A 3 -4.40 11.38 0.01
C ILE A 3 -4.62 9.87 -0.10
N ARG A 4 -3.64 9.16 -0.66
CA ARG A 4 -3.64 7.69 -0.75
C ARG A 4 -2.84 7.08 0.40
N TYR A 5 -3.46 6.16 1.11
CA TYR A 5 -2.86 5.42 2.22
C TYR A 5 -2.42 4.04 1.74
N GLN A 6 -1.16 3.69 1.98
CA GLN A 6 -0.67 2.33 1.74
C GLN A 6 -0.98 1.44 2.95
N ALA A 7 -1.32 0.19 2.67
CA ALA A 7 -1.50 -0.85 3.69
C ALA A 7 -0.44 -1.94 3.54
N ASP A 8 0.03 -2.42 4.69
CA ASP A 8 0.94 -3.55 4.79
C ASP A 8 0.33 -4.82 4.14
N ALA A 9 1.17 -5.72 3.65
CA ALA A 9 0.74 -6.95 2.98
C ALA A 9 -0.01 -7.90 3.93
N ASP A 10 0.35 -7.88 5.21
CA ASP A 10 -0.24 -8.73 6.24
C ASP A 10 -1.33 -7.99 7.04
N LEU A 11 -1.71 -6.77 6.60
CA LEU A 11 -2.80 -6.04 7.24
C LEU A 11 -4.11 -6.83 7.07
N ASN A 12 -4.77 -7.12 8.20
CA ASN A 12 -6.03 -7.85 8.18
C ASN A 12 -7.09 -7.13 7.32
N GLN A 13 -7.55 -7.79 6.27
CA GLN A 13 -8.50 -7.25 5.31
C GLN A 13 -9.84 -6.81 5.94
N ALA A 14 -10.21 -7.36 7.10
CA ALA A 14 -11.39 -6.91 7.85
C ALA A 14 -11.24 -5.46 8.34
N ILE A 15 -10.02 -5.00 8.64
CA ILE A 15 -9.73 -3.62 9.04
C ILE A 15 -9.96 -2.68 7.85
N VAL A 16 -9.36 -2.99 6.69
CA VAL A 16 -9.55 -2.21 5.46
C VAL A 16 -11.03 -2.11 5.11
N THR A 17 -11.73 -3.24 5.16
CA THR A 17 -13.18 -3.31 4.90
C THR A 17 -13.97 -2.47 5.90
N GLY A 18 -13.64 -2.53 7.18
CA GLY A 18 -14.29 -1.75 8.24
C GLY A 18 -14.09 -0.25 8.06
N VAL A 19 -12.87 0.19 7.68
CA VAL A 19 -12.57 1.60 7.42
C VAL A 19 -13.34 2.10 6.20
N LEU A 20 -13.28 1.40 5.07
CA LEU A 20 -13.98 1.82 3.84
C LEU A 20 -15.51 1.82 3.99
N ARG A 21 -16.07 0.99 4.87
CA ARG A 21 -17.51 1.04 5.20
C ARG A 21 -17.91 2.29 5.96
N ARG A 22 -17.03 2.84 6.81
CA ARG A 22 -17.30 4.04 7.62
C ARG A 22 -16.89 5.31 6.89
N GLU A 23 -15.79 5.27 6.15
CA GLU A 23 -15.19 6.41 5.46
C GLU A 23 -14.87 6.02 4.00
N PRO A 24 -15.88 5.96 3.11
CA PRO A 24 -15.72 5.47 1.73
C PRO A 24 -14.89 6.41 0.83
N THR A 25 -14.59 7.62 1.30
CA THR A 25 -13.77 8.61 0.59
C THR A 25 -12.27 8.38 0.76
N ILE A 26 -11.86 7.49 1.67
CA ILE A 26 -10.44 7.14 1.87
C ILE A 26 -9.94 6.32 0.67
N ASP A 27 -8.85 6.78 0.06
CA ASP A 27 -8.14 6.05 -0.98
C ASP A 27 -7.12 5.10 -0.35
N PHE A 28 -7.51 3.82 -0.18
CA PHE A 28 -6.63 2.76 0.31
C PHE A 28 -5.97 2.02 -0.84
N GLN A 29 -4.65 1.78 -0.73
CA GLN A 29 -3.90 0.90 -1.61
C GLN A 29 -3.24 -0.22 -0.79
N THR A 30 -3.77 -1.43 -0.89
CA THR A 30 -3.17 -2.63 -0.27
C THR A 30 -2.01 -3.17 -1.11
N ALA A 31 -1.13 -3.97 -0.51
CA ALA A 31 -0.07 -4.66 -1.24
C ALA A 31 -0.63 -5.53 -2.38
N PHE A 32 -1.76 -6.22 -2.16
CA PHE A 32 -2.45 -6.99 -3.20
C PHE A 32 -2.95 -6.11 -4.34
N ALA A 33 -3.64 -5.00 -4.03
CA ALA A 33 -4.14 -4.06 -5.03
C ALA A 33 -3.01 -3.35 -5.81
N ALA A 34 -1.85 -3.19 -5.18
CA ALA A 34 -0.66 -2.65 -5.81
C ALA A 34 0.18 -3.68 -6.59
N GLY A 35 -0.19 -4.97 -6.55
CA GLY A 35 0.59 -6.05 -7.17
C GLY A 35 1.95 -6.31 -6.49
N LEU A 36 2.08 -5.94 -5.21
CA LEU A 36 3.31 -6.08 -4.42
C LEU A 36 3.32 -7.35 -3.56
N ALA A 37 2.18 -8.04 -3.43
CA ALA A 37 2.09 -9.27 -2.66
C ALA A 37 3.00 -10.36 -3.25
N GLY A 38 3.92 -10.88 -2.44
CA GLY A 38 4.88 -11.91 -2.86
C GLY A 38 6.09 -11.39 -3.66
N VAL A 39 6.20 -10.07 -3.88
CA VAL A 39 7.42 -9.47 -4.44
C VAL A 39 8.55 -9.63 -3.44
N LYS A 40 9.72 -10.07 -3.90
CA LYS A 40 10.90 -10.24 -3.04
C LYS A 40 11.46 -8.89 -2.61
N ASP A 41 12.00 -8.82 -1.41
CA ASP A 41 12.51 -7.56 -0.83
C ASP A 41 13.46 -6.76 -1.74
N PRO A 42 14.44 -7.37 -2.45
CA PRO A 42 15.31 -6.59 -3.34
C PRO A 42 14.57 -5.93 -4.51
N GLU A 43 13.57 -6.62 -5.06
CA GLU A 43 12.71 -6.09 -6.12
C GLU A 43 11.79 -5.00 -5.57
N LEU A 44 11.23 -5.22 -4.37
CA LEU A 44 10.39 -4.25 -3.67
C LEU A 44 11.17 -2.95 -3.39
N LEU A 45 12.44 -3.04 -2.98
CA LEU A 45 13.30 -1.88 -2.76
C LEU A 45 13.57 -1.11 -4.06
N ALA A 46 13.82 -1.81 -5.18
CA ALA A 46 14.00 -1.17 -6.47
C ALA A 46 12.73 -0.40 -6.91
N ILE A 47 11.56 -1.02 -6.72
CA ILE A 47 10.25 -0.36 -6.96
C ILE A 47 10.10 0.84 -6.03
N ALA A 48 10.42 0.70 -4.75
CA ALA A 48 10.24 1.75 -3.76
C ALA A 48 11.14 2.97 -4.03
N VAL A 49 12.36 2.76 -4.56
CA VAL A 49 13.22 3.84 -5.07
C VAL A 49 12.60 4.50 -6.29
N GLN A 50 12.15 3.72 -7.28
CA GLN A 50 11.51 4.25 -8.49
C GLN A 50 10.27 5.09 -8.17
N LYS A 51 9.47 4.64 -7.20
CA LYS A 51 8.25 5.29 -6.71
C LYS A 51 8.53 6.41 -5.71
N LYS A 52 9.79 6.63 -5.31
CA LYS A 52 10.23 7.60 -4.30
C LYS A 52 9.56 7.40 -2.93
N TRP A 53 9.21 6.16 -2.58
CA TRP A 53 8.75 5.81 -1.23
C TRP A 53 9.88 5.88 -0.22
N ILE A 54 11.08 5.55 -0.68
CA ILE A 54 12.34 5.71 0.05
C ILE A 54 13.22 6.70 -0.70
N LYS A 55 13.90 7.57 0.06
CA LYS A 55 14.90 8.47 -0.51
C LYS A 55 16.13 7.64 -0.88
N SER A 56 16.60 7.77 -2.11
CA SER A 56 17.98 7.44 -2.41
C SER A 56 18.87 8.35 -1.57
N ARG A 57 19.84 7.77 -0.86
CA ARG A 57 20.92 8.55 -0.24
C ARG A 57 21.68 9.32 -1.31
#